data_AF-A0A1U8Q910-F1
#
_entry.id   AF-A0A1U8Q910-F1
#
_cell.length_a   1.000
_cell.length_b   1.000
_cell.length_c   1.000
_cell.angle_alpha   90.00
_cell.angle_beta   90.00
_cell.angle_gamma   90.00
#
_symmetry.space_group_name_H-M   'P 1'
#
loop_
_entity.id
_entity.type
_entity.pdbx_description
1 polymer ?
#
loop_
_entity_poly.entity_id
_entity_poly.type
_entity_poly.pdbx_seq_one_letter_code
_entity_poly.pdbx_strand_id
1 'polypeptide(L)'
;MSRDLYVSSVVPIGALYSLSLWFSNSAYIYLSVSFIQMLKALIPVAVYAIGVGLKKEVFKSDVMANMITISVGVAIAAYGEVHFSVWGVFFQLSAVAFEATRSSFQLF
;
A
#
# COMPACT_ATOMS: atom_id res chain seq x y z
N MET A 1 24.00 -2.80 22.36
CA MET A 1 22.55 -2.81 22.04
C MET A 1 22.34 -2.26 20.63
N SER A 2 22.38 -3.10 19.61
CA SER A 2 21.96 -2.70 18.24
C SER A 2 21.39 -3.87 17.44
N ARG A 3 21.81 -5.10 17.76
CA ARG A 3 21.30 -6.32 17.13
C ARG A 3 19.87 -6.66 17.52
N ASP A 4 19.47 -6.53 18.79
CA ASP A 4 18.08 -6.78 19.21
C ASP A 4 17.09 -5.79 18.60
N LEU A 5 17.46 -4.50 18.50
CA LEU A 5 16.60 -3.50 17.86
C LEU A 5 16.49 -3.75 16.35
N TYR A 6 17.60 -4.15 15.71
CA TYR A 6 17.62 -4.48 14.28
C TYR A 6 16.82 -5.75 13.98
N VAL A 7 17.00 -6.82 14.76
CA VAL A 7 16.23 -8.06 14.59
C VAL A 7 14.76 -7.83 14.93
N SER A 8 14.46 -7.13 16.02
CA SER A 8 13.08 -6.85 16.43
C SER A 8 12.35 -5.87 15.51
N SER A 9 13.07 -5.05 14.72
CA SER A 9 12.46 -4.15 13.74
C SER A 9 12.41 -4.77 12.34
N VAL A 10 13.50 -5.39 11.89
CA VAL A 10 13.64 -5.90 10.52
C VAL A 10 12.88 -7.20 10.31
N VAL A 11 12.78 -8.07 11.32
CA VAL A 11 12.02 -9.33 11.21
C VAL A 11 10.52 -9.09 10.98
N PRO A 12 9.81 -8.25 11.76
CA PRO A 12 8.40 -7.98 11.48
C PRO A 12 8.21 -7.22 10.16
N ILE A 13 9.12 -6.32 9.78
CA ILE A 13 9.08 -5.66 8.46
C ILE A 13 9.20 -6.68 7.33
N GLY A 14 10.13 -7.63 7.45
CA GLY A 14 10.33 -8.71 6.47
C GLY A 14 9.15 -9.68 6.41
N ALA A 15 8.54 -9.99 7.55
CA ALA A 15 7.35 -10.85 7.63
C ALA A 15 6.11 -10.20 7.03
N LEU A 16 5.89 -8.90 7.29
CA LEU A 16 4.80 -8.14 6.68
C LEU A 16 5.00 -8.01 5.16
N TYR A 17 6.27 -7.86 4.72
CA TYR A 17 6.60 -7.81 3.30
C TYR A 17 6.43 -9.15 2.59
N SER A 18 6.79 -10.27 3.22
CA SER A 18 6.56 -11.60 2.64
C SER A 18 5.08 -11.95 2.58
N LEU A 19 4.28 -11.55 3.57
CA LEU A 19 2.82 -11.65 3.54
C LEU A 19 2.21 -10.79 2.44
N SER A 20 2.66 -9.55 2.30
CA SER A 20 2.26 -8.65 1.21
C SER A 20 2.58 -9.26 -0.16
N LEU A 21 3.77 -9.83 -0.32
CA LEU A 21 4.17 -10.54 -1.55
C LEU A 21 3.31 -11.78 -1.81
N TRP A 22 2.96 -12.56 -0.79
CA TRP A 22 2.08 -13.72 -0.96
C TRP A 22 0.69 -13.28 -1.43
N PHE A 23 0.10 -12.29 -0.77
CA PHE A 23 -1.19 -11.74 -1.18
C PHE A 23 -1.17 -11.14 -2.59
N SER A 24 -0.10 -10.42 -2.95
CA SER A 24 0.06 -9.87 -4.30
C SER A 24 0.27 -10.98 -5.34
N ASN A 25 0.99 -12.05 -5.01
CA ASN A 25 1.20 -13.19 -5.91
C ASN A 25 -0.09 -13.99 -6.14
N SER A 26 -0.91 -14.16 -5.10
CA SER A 26 -2.26 -14.74 -5.24
C SER A 26 -3.21 -13.84 -6.03
N ALA A 27 -3.02 -12.52 -6.00
CA ALA A 27 -3.80 -11.57 -6.79
C ALA A 27 -3.54 -11.69 -8.31
N TYR A 28 -2.37 -12.15 -8.77
CA TYR A 28 -2.10 -12.37 -10.21
C TYR A 28 -3.04 -13.40 -10.87
N ILE A 29 -3.63 -14.29 -10.08
CA ILE A 29 -4.61 -15.27 -10.58
C ILE A 29 -5.96 -14.58 -10.85
N TYR A 30 -6.23 -13.47 -10.17
CA TYR A 30 -7.52 -12.75 -10.21
C TYR A 30 -7.45 -11.40 -10.91
N LEU A 31 -6.26 -10.83 -11.11
CA LEU A 31 -6.04 -9.47 -11.61
C LEU A 31 -4.87 -9.45 -12.61
N SER A 32 -4.99 -8.60 -13.64
CA SER A 32 -3.92 -8.35 -14.63
C SER A 32 -2.75 -7.59 -14.02
N VAL A 33 -1.55 -7.78 -14.60
CA VAL A 33 -0.32 -7.06 -14.22
C VAL A 33 -0.50 -5.55 -14.26
N SER A 34 -1.24 -5.04 -15.26
CA SER A 34 -1.56 -3.62 -15.43
C SER A 34 -2.37 -3.06 -14.26
N PHE A 35 -3.33 -3.84 -13.77
CA PHE A 35 -4.18 -3.46 -12.64
C PHE A 35 -3.42 -3.46 -11.31
N ILE A 36 -2.51 -4.43 -11.12
CA ILE A 36 -1.61 -4.47 -9.96
C ILE A 36 -0.71 -3.23 -9.95
N GLN A 37 -0.15 -2.85 -11.10
CA GLN A 37 0.66 -1.64 -11.24
C GLN A 37 -0.14 -0.36 -10.95
N MET A 38 -1.40 -0.31 -11.37
CA MET A 38 -2.31 0.78 -11.04
C MET A 38 -2.60 0.87 -9.54
N LEU A 39 -2.88 -0.25 -8.88
CA LEU A 39 -3.12 -0.26 -7.44
C LEU A 39 -1.86 0.11 -6.64
N LYS A 40 -0.66 -0.22 -7.15
CA LYS A 40 0.60 0.25 -6.57
C LYS A 40 0.76 1.78 -6.63
N ALA A 41 0.08 2.49 -7.54
CA ALA A 41 0.07 3.95 -7.52
C ALA A 41 -0.65 4.53 -6.28
N LEU A 42 -1.43 3.72 -5.55
CA LEU A 42 -2.05 4.11 -4.28
C LEU A 42 -1.11 3.97 -3.06
N ILE A 43 0.08 3.40 -3.22
CA ILE A 43 1.06 3.30 -2.12
C ILE A 43 1.35 4.67 -1.47
N PRO A 44 1.72 5.74 -2.21
CA PRO A 44 1.95 7.05 -1.61
C PRO A 44 0.70 7.64 -0.93
N VAL A 45 -0.50 7.34 -1.44
CA VAL A 45 -1.77 7.73 -0.82
C VAL A 45 -1.94 7.06 0.54
N ALA A 46 -1.73 5.74 0.60
CA ALA A 46 -1.85 4.97 1.83
C ALA A 46 -0.79 5.37 2.87
N VAL A 47 0.46 5.58 2.43
CA VAL A 47 1.55 6.09 3.29
C VAL A 47 1.18 7.44 3.90
N TYR A 48 0.70 8.36 3.07
CA TYR A 48 0.29 9.70 3.53
C TYR A 48 -0.91 9.63 4.49
N ALA A 49 -1.92 8.83 4.17
CA ALA A 49 -3.09 8.64 5.03
C ALA A 49 -2.72 8.06 6.42
N ILE A 50 -1.83 7.07 6.46
CA ILE A 50 -1.31 6.51 7.71
C ILE A 50 -0.44 7.53 8.45
N GLY A 51 0.43 8.27 7.76
CA GLY A 51 1.28 9.32 8.34
C GLY A 51 0.48 10.45 9.00
N VAL A 52 -0.61 10.87 8.36
CA VAL A 52 -1.59 11.80 8.91
C VAL A 52 -2.35 11.20 10.09
N GLY A 53 -2.85 9.97 9.97
CA GLY A 53 -3.62 9.30 11.02
C GLY A 53 -2.82 9.11 12.31
N LEU A 54 -1.53 8.84 12.18
CA LEU A 54 -0.57 8.77 13.29
C LEU A 54 -0.12 10.15 13.80
N LYS A 55 -0.68 11.27 13.29
CA LYS A 55 -0.28 12.66 13.58
C LYS A 55 1.22 12.93 13.40
N LYS A 56 1.92 12.13 12.59
CA LYS A 56 3.37 12.26 12.38
C LYS A 56 3.69 13.33 11.33
N GLU A 57 2.75 13.63 10.42
CA GLU A 57 2.95 14.63 9.35
C GLU A 57 1.99 15.82 9.47
N VAL A 58 2.48 17.01 9.07
CA VAL A 58 1.67 18.24 9.01
C VAL A 58 0.67 18.09 7.87
N PHE A 59 -0.61 18.04 8.24
CA PHE A 59 -1.71 17.91 7.30
C PHE A 59 -1.70 19.08 6.31
N LYS A 60 -1.48 18.79 5.02
CA LYS A 60 -1.49 19.77 3.94
C LYS A 60 -2.63 19.43 3.00
N SER A 61 -3.63 20.32 2.92
CA SER A 61 -4.79 20.14 2.04
C SER A 61 -4.41 19.95 0.58
N ASP A 62 -3.35 20.61 0.09
CA ASP A 62 -2.86 20.44 -1.28
C ASP A 62 -2.40 19.01 -1.58
N VAL A 63 -1.71 18.38 -0.62
CA VAL A 63 -1.24 17.00 -0.75
C VAL A 63 -2.42 16.04 -0.72
N MET A 64 -3.39 16.27 0.17
CA MET A 64 -4.59 15.44 0.26
C MET A 64 -5.46 15.53 -1.00
N ALA A 65 -5.56 16.71 -1.63
CA ALA A 65 -6.26 16.88 -2.90
C ALA A 65 -5.61 16.07 -4.04
N ASN A 66 -4.28 16.07 -4.12
CA ASN A 66 -3.56 15.21 -5.07
C ASN A 66 -3.81 13.72 -4.78
N MET A 67 -3.81 13.29 -3.52
CA MET A 67 -4.07 11.89 -3.15
C MET A 67 -5.49 11.43 -3.51
N ILE A 68 -6.49 12.29 -3.32
CA ILE A 68 -7.87 12.01 -3.75
C ILE A 68 -7.95 11.91 -5.28
N THR A 69 -7.27 12.81 -6.00
CA THR A 69 -7.25 12.78 -7.47
C THR A 69 -6.65 11.47 -8.01
N ILE A 70 -5.54 11.01 -7.41
CA ILE A 70 -4.92 9.71 -7.75
C ILE A 70 -5.91 8.57 -7.46
N SER A 71 -6.56 8.59 -6.29
CA SER A 71 -7.53 7.55 -5.89
C SER A 71 -8.72 7.45 -6.84
N VAL A 72 -9.26 8.59 -7.28
CA VAL A 72 -10.35 8.65 -8.25
C VAL A 72 -9.89 8.14 -9.62
N GLY A 73 -8.70 8.54 -10.08
CA GLY A 73 -8.14 8.04 -11.35
C GLY A 73 -7.97 6.52 -11.35
N VAL A 74 -7.47 5.95 -10.24
CA VAL A 74 -7.34 4.50 -10.08
C VAL A 74 -8.72 3.83 -10.02
N ALA A 75 -9.71 4.41 -9.32
CA ALA A 75 -11.06 3.86 -9.27
C ALA A 75 -11.74 3.81 -10.65
N ILE A 76 -11.61 4.88 -11.45
CA ILE A 76 -12.18 4.95 -12.80
C ILE A 76 -11.55 3.89 -13.71
N ALA A 77 -10.22 3.82 -13.72
CA ALA A 77 -9.54 2.86 -14.59
C ALA A 77 -9.65 1.42 -14.06
N ALA A 78 -9.88 1.23 -12.75
CA ALA A 78 -10.26 -0.06 -12.20
C ALA A 78 -11.65 -0.53 -12.67
N TYR A 79 -12.57 0.42 -12.84
CA TYR A 79 -13.92 0.15 -13.38
C TYR A 79 -13.90 -0.27 -14.86
N GLY A 80 -12.84 0.08 -15.60
CA GLY A 80 -12.66 -0.26 -17.01
C GLY A 80 -11.98 -1.61 -17.25
N GLU A 81 -11.59 -2.34 -16.20
CA GLU A 81 -10.82 -3.58 -16.35
C GLU A 81 -11.72 -4.82 -16.43
N VAL A 82 -11.47 -5.63 -17.46
CA VAL A 82 -12.30 -6.79 -17.83
C VAL A 82 -12.22 -7.90 -16.77
N HIS A 83 -11.14 -7.94 -15.99
CA HIS A 83 -10.89 -8.94 -14.94
C HIS A 83 -11.01 -8.33 -13.54
N PHE A 84 -12.02 -7.49 -13.31
CA PHE A 84 -12.23 -6.87 -12.00
C PHE A 84 -12.71 -7.89 -10.95
N SER A 85 -11.80 -8.36 -10.10
CA SER A 85 -12.13 -9.19 -8.93
C SER A 85 -11.94 -8.41 -7.63
N VAL A 86 -13.04 -8.21 -6.91
CA VAL A 86 -13.06 -7.52 -5.60
C VAL A 86 -12.13 -8.21 -4.58
N TRP A 87 -12.01 -9.54 -4.65
CA TRP A 87 -11.10 -10.29 -3.79
C TRP A 87 -9.63 -9.98 -4.08
N GLY A 88 -9.25 -9.86 -5.36
CA GLY A 88 -7.90 -9.44 -5.75
C GLY A 88 -7.58 -8.02 -5.29
N VAL A 89 -8.56 -7.11 -5.39
CA VAL A 89 -8.43 -5.72 -4.92
C VAL A 89 -8.21 -5.68 -3.41
N PHE A 90 -8.94 -6.49 -2.65
CA PHE A 90 -8.80 -6.57 -1.20
C PHE A 90 -7.41 -7.07 -0.77
N PHE A 91 -6.91 -8.13 -1.42
CA PHE A 91 -5.56 -8.64 -1.17
C PHE A 91 -4.48 -7.63 -1.54
N GLN A 92 -4.64 -6.93 -2.66
CA GLN A 92 -3.68 -5.92 -3.10
C GLN A 92 -3.72 -4.65 -2.22
N LEU A 93 -4.90 -4.20 -1.78
CA LEU A 93 -5.02 -3.09 -0.82
C LEU A 93 -4.41 -3.46 0.54
N SER A 94 -4.58 -4.71 0.98
CA SER A 94 -3.92 -5.22 2.20
C SER A 94 -2.40 -5.20 2.04
N ALA A 95 -1.88 -5.66 0.90
CA ALA A 95 -0.46 -5.59 0.55
C ALA A 95 0.09 -4.16 0.56
N VAL A 96 -0.66 -3.21 -0.02
CA VAL A 96 -0.33 -1.77 0.00
C VAL A 96 -0.33 -1.20 1.41
N ALA A 97 -1.30 -1.58 2.25
CA ALA A 97 -1.35 -1.15 3.66
C ALA A 97 -0.13 -1.67 4.45
N PHE A 98 0.29 -2.91 4.20
CA PHE A 98 1.50 -3.47 4.81
C PHE A 98 2.77 -2.77 4.31
N GLU A 99 2.89 -2.48 3.01
CA GLU A 99 3.99 -1.70 2.44
C GLU A 99 4.04 -0.26 2.99
N ALA A 100 2.87 0.34 3.20
CA ALA A 100 2.76 1.68 3.75
C ALA A 100 3.18 1.72 5.23
N THR A 101 2.71 0.74 6.02
CA THR A 101 3.11 0.56 7.43
C THR A 101 4.63 0.36 7.56
N ARG A 102 5.23 -0.43 6.66
CA ARG A 102 6.70 -0.55 6.55
C ARG A 102 7.35 0.81 6.30
N SER A 103 6.86 1.57 5.33
CA SER A 103 7.47 2.85 4.94
C SER A 103 7.42 3.89 6.07
N SER A 104 6.33 3.91 6.85
CA SER A 104 6.22 4.77 8.04
C SER A 104 7.20 4.39 9.15
N PHE A 105 7.52 3.10 9.29
CA PHE A 105 8.49 2.59 10.27
C PHE A 105 9.94 2.81 9.83
N GLN A 106 10.22 2.80 8.53
CA GLN A 106 11.55 3.08 7.95
C GLN A 106 12.00 4.55 8.14
N LEU A 107 11.08 5.42 8.58
CA LEU A 107 11.25 6.86 8.84
C LEU A 107 11.55 7.15 10.33
N PHE A 108 11.96 6.14 11.11
CA PHE A 108 12.46 6.21 12.49
C PHE A 108 13.86 5.58 12.57
#